data_AF-A0AAW2CFS4-F1
#
_entry.id   AF-A0AAW2CFS4-F1
#
_cell.length_a   1.000
_cell.length_b   1.000
_cell.length_c   1.000
_cell.angle_alpha   90.00
_cell.angle_beta   90.00
_cell.angle_gamma   90.00
#
_symmetry.space_group_name_H-M   'P 1'
#
loop_
_entity.id
_entity.type
_entity.pdbx_description
1 polymer ?
#
loop_
_entity_poly.entity_id
_entity_poly.type
_entity_poly.pdbx_seq_one_letter_code
_entity_poly.pdbx_strand_id
1 'polypeptide(L)'
;MYVGDDVSPDFYGWVFPKCDHVAVGTGTVTHKGDIKKFQLATRKRAKDKTLGGKIIRVEAHPIPEHPRPRRLLGRVALVGDAAGYVTKCSGEGI
;
A
#
# COMPACT_ATOMS: atom_id res chain seq x y z
N MET A 1 12.57 1.85 -1.10
CA MET A 1 11.59 2.20 -2.14
C MET A 1 11.97 1.46 -3.42
N TYR A 2 11.04 0.75 -4.03
CA TYR A 2 11.22 0.05 -5.31
C TYR A 2 10.33 0.74 -6.35
N VAL A 3 10.92 1.18 -7.47
CA VAL A 3 10.20 1.80 -8.60
C VAL A 3 10.39 0.96 -9.86
N GLY A 4 9.48 1.11 -10.82
CA GLY A 4 9.51 0.46 -12.13
C GLY A 4 8.21 -0.23 -12.50
N ASP A 5 7.93 -0.31 -13.80
CA ASP A 5 6.64 -0.73 -14.36
C ASP A 5 6.23 -2.17 -14.00
N ASP A 6 7.19 -3.03 -13.66
CA ASP A 6 6.96 -4.38 -13.17
C ASP A 6 6.46 -4.41 -11.72
N VAL A 7 6.84 -3.42 -10.91
CA VAL A 7 6.51 -3.32 -9.47
C VAL A 7 5.31 -2.42 -9.24
N SER A 8 5.29 -1.24 -9.86
CA SER A 8 4.18 -0.30 -9.85
C SER A 8 4.46 0.78 -10.90
N PRO A 9 3.65 0.89 -11.96
CA PRO A 9 3.85 1.89 -13.01
C PRO A 9 3.47 3.31 -12.58
N ASP A 10 2.63 3.44 -11.56
CA ASP A 10 2.03 4.72 -11.14
C ASP A 10 2.15 4.98 -9.63
N PHE A 11 2.94 4.16 -8.93
CA PHE A 11 3.22 4.28 -7.50
C PHE A 11 4.58 3.63 -7.18
N TYR A 12 4.72 2.98 -6.03
CA TYR A 12 5.96 2.30 -5.64
C TYR A 12 5.72 1.01 -4.85
N GLY A 13 6.76 0.16 -4.81
CA GLY A 13 6.88 -1.00 -3.93
C GLY A 13 7.73 -0.73 -2.70
N TRP A 14 7.48 -1.47 -1.62
CA TRP A 14 8.16 -1.34 -0.35
C TRP A 14 8.56 -2.69 0.26
N VAL A 15 9.56 -2.62 1.14
CA VAL A 15 10.00 -3.68 2.03
C VAL A 15 10.20 -3.02 3.39
N PHE A 16 9.31 -3.29 4.34
CA PHE A 16 9.34 -2.71 5.69
C PHE A 16 9.67 -3.80 6.71
N PRO A 17 10.90 -3.82 7.26
CA PRO A 17 11.24 -4.69 8.39
C PRO A 17 10.37 -4.35 9.60
N LYS A 18 9.89 -5.38 10.28
CA LYS A 18 9.23 -5.33 11.59
C LYS A 18 10.10 -6.08 12.60
N CYS A 19 9.67 -6.15 13.85
CA CYS A 19 10.43 -6.83 14.90
C CYS A 19 10.61 -8.34 14.63
N ASP A 20 9.63 -9.00 14.03
CA ASP A 20 9.56 -10.46 13.88
C ASP A 20 9.31 -10.93 12.43
N HIS A 21 8.94 -10.02 11.53
CA HIS A 21 8.67 -10.31 10.12
C HIS A 21 9.03 -9.13 9.22
N VAL A 22 8.82 -9.29 7.91
CA VAL A 22 8.98 -8.22 6.92
C VAL A 22 7.71 -8.08 6.10
N ALA A 23 7.25 -6.84 5.92
CA ALA A 23 6.13 -6.53 5.04
C ALA A 23 6.66 -6.13 3.66
N VAL A 24 6.38 -6.94 2.65
CA VAL A 24 6.73 -6.67 1.25
C VAL A 24 5.44 -6.39 0.48
N GLY A 25 5.33 -5.22 -0.12
CA GLY A 25 4.09 -4.77 -0.76
C GLY A 25 4.30 -3.76 -1.86
N THR A 26 3.22 -3.37 -2.51
CA THR A 26 3.19 -2.40 -3.60
C THR A 26 1.82 -1.75 -3.68
N GLY A 27 1.76 -0.56 -4.27
CA GLY A 27 0.53 0.17 -4.51
C GLY A 27 0.34 0.45 -6.00
N THR A 28 -0.87 0.84 -6.37
CA THR A 28 -1.17 1.39 -7.70
C THR A 28 -2.41 2.27 -7.60
N VAL A 29 -2.45 3.33 -8.40
CA VAL A 29 -3.56 4.28 -8.43
C VAL A 29 -4.62 3.82 -9.44
N THR A 30 -4.18 3.39 -10.63
CA THR A 30 -5.02 3.14 -11.81
C THR A 30 -5.09 1.67 -12.20
N HIS A 31 -4.06 0.87 -11.91
CA HIS A 31 -3.94 -0.53 -12.36
C HIS A 31 -4.44 -1.57 -11.33
N LYS A 32 -5.61 -1.33 -10.72
CA LYS A 32 -6.14 -2.15 -9.61
C LYS A 32 -6.27 -3.65 -9.95
N GLY A 33 -6.60 -3.98 -11.20
CA GLY A 33 -6.71 -5.37 -11.67
C GLY A 33 -5.38 -6.14 -11.65
N ASP A 34 -4.27 -5.42 -11.76
CA ASP A 34 -2.91 -5.97 -11.82
C ASP A 34 -2.23 -6.07 -10.44
N ILE A 35 -2.91 -5.69 -9.35
CA ILE A 35 -2.29 -5.60 -8.01
C ILE A 35 -1.60 -6.92 -7.59
N LYS A 36 -2.18 -8.07 -7.92
CA LYS A 36 -1.57 -9.38 -7.63
C LYS A 36 -0.27 -9.60 -8.40
N LYS A 37 -0.23 -9.19 -9.68
CA LYS A 37 0.98 -9.26 -10.53
C LYS A 37 2.10 -8.41 -9.92
N PHE A 38 1.78 -7.19 -9.53
CA PHE A 38 2.72 -6.27 -8.90
C PHE A 38 3.24 -6.77 -7.54
N GLN A 39 2.36 -7.38 -6.72
CA GLN A 39 2.77 -8.03 -5.46
C GLN A 39 3.77 -9.16 -5.70
N LEU A 40 3.53 -10.00 -6.72
CA LEU A 40 4.47 -11.06 -7.12
C LEU A 40 5.81 -10.49 -7.57
N ALA A 41 5.80 -9.45 -8.40
CA ALA A 41 7.01 -8.81 -8.90
C ALA A 41 7.84 -8.18 -7.77
N THR A 42 7.20 -7.46 -6.85
CA THR A 42 7.89 -6.85 -5.71
C THR A 42 8.50 -7.91 -4.80
N ARG A 43 7.77 -9.00 -4.54
CA ARG A 43 8.31 -10.15 -3.80
C ARG A 43 9.50 -10.78 -4.52
N LYS A 44 9.46 -10.90 -5.85
CA LYS A 44 10.59 -11.40 -6.64
C LYS A 44 11.82 -10.49 -6.50
N ARG A 45 11.65 -9.17 -6.53
CA ARG A 45 12.75 -8.22 -6.29
C ARG A 45 13.32 -8.27 -4.87
N ALA A 46 12.51 -8.66 -3.89
CA ALA A 46 12.93 -8.83 -2.50
C ALA A 46 13.39 -10.26 -2.15
N LYS A 47 13.44 -11.18 -3.12
CA LYS A 47 13.64 -12.63 -2.89
C LYS A 47 14.90 -12.93 -2.09
N ASP A 48 16.04 -12.36 -2.46
CA ASP A 48 17.32 -12.67 -1.82
C ASP A 48 17.34 -12.25 -0.35
N LYS A 49 16.64 -11.15 -0.02
CA LYS A 49 16.51 -10.64 1.36
C LYS A 49 15.48 -11.40 2.20
N THR A 50 14.63 -12.19 1.57
CA THR A 50 13.54 -12.94 2.22
C THR A 50 13.70 -14.45 2.08
N LEU A 51 14.90 -14.90 1.69
CA LEU A 51 15.23 -16.30 1.49
C LEU A 51 15.01 -17.10 2.78
N GLY A 52 14.38 -18.26 2.67
CA GLY A 52 14.02 -19.10 3.81
C GLY A 52 12.81 -18.62 4.62
N GLY A 53 12.30 -17.42 4.35
CA GLY A 53 11.07 -16.92 4.94
C GLY A 53 9.82 -17.67 4.46
N LYS A 54 8.77 -17.62 5.26
CA LYS A 54 7.45 -18.18 4.94
C LYS A 54 6.43 -17.06 4.74
N ILE A 55 5.49 -17.25 3.84
CA ILE A 55 4.38 -16.30 3.65
C ILE A 55 3.40 -16.49 4.81
N ILE A 56 3.19 -15.43 5.58
CA ILE A 56 2.26 -15.42 6.73
C ILE A 56 0.89 -14.88 6.32
N ARG A 57 0.86 -13.86 5.44
CA ARG A 57 -0.36 -13.21 4.95
C ARG A 57 -0.14 -12.60 3.57
N VAL A 58 -1.19 -12.60 2.74
CA VAL A 58 -1.25 -11.86 1.47
C VAL A 58 -2.59 -11.15 1.42
N GLU A 59 -2.57 -9.83 1.27
CA GLU A 59 -3.76 -8.99 1.27
C GLU A 59 -3.57 -7.77 0.38
N ALA A 60 -4.66 -7.12 -0.01
CA ALA A 60 -4.67 -5.85 -0.72
C ALA A 60 -5.95 -5.10 -0.36
N HIS A 61 -5.84 -3.79 -0.12
CA HIS A 61 -6.96 -2.94 0.28
C HIS A 61 -6.92 -1.61 -0.48
N PRO A 62 -8.08 -1.00 -0.82
CA PRO A 62 -8.12 0.34 -1.37
C PRO A 62 -7.62 1.40 -0.39
N ILE A 63 -6.87 2.39 -0.89
CA ILE A 63 -6.36 3.52 -0.09
C ILE A 63 -7.15 4.80 -0.47
N PRO A 64 -7.84 5.47 0.48
CA PRO A 64 -8.68 6.63 0.18
C PRO A 64 -7.89 7.95 0.17
N GLU A 65 -7.40 8.35 -0.99
CA GLU A 65 -6.60 9.59 -1.20
C GLU A 65 -7.42 10.85 -1.53
N HIS A 66 -8.74 10.80 -1.33
CA HIS A 66 -9.66 11.87 -1.71
C HIS A 66 -10.43 12.37 -0.47
N PRO A 67 -10.10 13.57 0.06
CA PRO A 67 -10.79 14.15 1.19
C PRO A 67 -12.29 14.28 0.97
N ARG A 68 -13.09 13.93 1.97
CA ARG A 68 -14.56 14.05 1.88
C ARG A 68 -14.98 15.51 1.89
N PRO A 69 -15.93 15.93 1.03
CA PRO A 69 -16.37 17.33 0.95
C PRO A 69 -16.99 17.81 2.27
N ARG A 70 -17.68 16.91 2.99
CA ARG A 70 -18.21 17.16 4.33
C ARG A 70 -17.63 16.17 5.32
N ARG A 71 -17.00 16.68 6.38
CA ARG A 71 -16.33 15.89 7.44
C ARG A 71 -16.92 16.12 8.83
N LEU A 72 -17.82 17.09 8.96
CA LEU A 72 -18.47 17.48 10.20
C LEU A 72 -19.97 17.69 9.96
N LEU A 73 -20.80 17.15 10.86
CA LEU A 73 -22.24 17.40 10.92
C LEU A 73 -22.72 17.18 12.36
N GLY A 74 -23.25 18.24 13.00
CA GLY A 74 -23.70 18.17 14.39
C GLY A 74 -22.58 17.74 15.33
N ARG A 75 -22.78 16.62 16.04
CA ARG A 75 -21.80 16.01 16.96
C ARG A 75 -21.02 14.84 16.33
N VAL A 76 -20.94 14.78 15.01
CA VAL A 76 -20.28 13.70 14.26
C VAL A 76 -19.13 14.26 13.42
N ALA A 77 -17.98 13.59 13.48
CA ALA A 77 -16.78 13.90 12.72
C ALA A 77 -16.25 12.66 11.97
N LEU A 78 -15.79 12.86 10.74
CA LEU A 78 -14.97 11.90 10.01
C LEU A 78 -13.50 12.21 10.25
N VAL A 79 -12.70 11.17 10.50
CA VAL A 79 -11.25 11.25 10.73
C VAL A 79 -10.51 10.15 9.96
N GLY A 80 -9.20 10.31 9.77
CA GLY A 80 -8.34 9.34 9.08
C GLY A 80 -8.86 8.94 7.70
N ASP A 81 -8.81 7.64 7.39
CA ASP A 81 -9.31 7.06 6.14
C ASP A 81 -10.78 7.37 5.85
N ALA A 82 -11.61 7.47 6.89
CA ALA A 82 -13.03 7.83 6.72
C ALA A 82 -13.19 9.25 6.16
N ALA A 83 -12.30 10.16 6.57
CA ALA A 83 -12.22 11.52 6.05
C ALA A 83 -11.49 11.62 4.70
N GLY A 84 -10.82 10.55 4.25
CA GLY A 84 -10.01 10.53 3.03
C GLY A 84 -8.70 11.32 3.18
N TYR A 85 -8.09 11.26 4.36
CA TYR A 85 -6.87 12.02 4.71
C TYR A 85 -5.56 11.31 4.37
N VAL A 86 -5.60 10.25 3.56
CA VAL A 86 -4.37 9.61 3.11
C VAL A 86 -3.61 10.56 2.19
N THR A 87 -2.31 10.74 2.48
CA THR A 87 -1.40 11.60 1.73
C THR A 87 -1.18 11.02 0.34
N LYS A 88 -1.42 11.85 -0.69
CA LYS A 88 -1.15 11.47 -2.08
C LYS A 88 0.32 11.10 -2.27
N CYS A 89 0.58 10.20 -3.20
CA CYS A 89 1.92 9.73 -3.59
C CYS A 89 2.67 8.88 -2.54
N SER A 90 2.46 9.09 -1.23
CA SER A 90 3.05 8.24 -0.17
C SER A 90 2.07 7.19 0.38
N GLY A 91 0.76 7.40 0.25
CA GLY A 91 -0.22 6.47 0.82
C GLY A 91 -0.22 6.45 2.35
N GLU A 92 0.37 7.46 3.00
CA GLU A 92 0.44 7.57 4.47
C GLU A 92 -0.86 8.11 5.06
N GLY A 93 -1.37 7.45 6.11
CA GLY A 93 -2.64 7.80 6.75
C GLY A 93 -2.63 7.76 8.29
N ILE A 94 -1.45 7.64 8.90
CA ILE A 94 -1.21 7.71 10.36
C ILE A 94 -0.55 9.05 10.64
#